data_AF-A0A225WG75-F1
#
_entry.id   AF-A0A225WG75-F1
#
_cell.length_a   1.000
_cell.length_b   1.000
_cell.length_c   1.000
_cell.angle_alpha   90.00
_cell.angle_beta   90.00
_cell.angle_gamma   90.00
#
_symmetry.space_group_name_H-M   'P 1'
#
loop_
_entity.id
_entity.type
_entity.pdbx_description
1 polymer ?
#
loop_
_entity_poly.entity_id
_entity_poly.type
_entity_poly.pdbx_seq_one_letter_code
_entity_poly.pdbx_strand_id
1 'polypeptide(L)'
;MTARRLSNRVLEKVKHEWEFFINHMESTTIKRTFDISTWNMYHFHNTYKSDDVEWTCSCLFYSSYHLPFFHLMHVAAKGHECQIIPGISVHTRWNTLEALDVKEELAAAA
;
A
#
# COMPACT_ATOMS: atom_id res chain seq x y z
N MET A 1 -6.66 9.57 -4.69
CA MET A 1 -5.46 10.32 -4.28
C MET A 1 -5.31 10.26 -2.76
N THR A 2 -4.48 9.32 -2.30
CA THR A 2 -4.25 8.93 -0.90
C THR A 2 -3.48 9.99 -0.10
N ALA A 3 -2.84 10.93 -0.79
CA ALA A 3 -1.96 11.95 -0.22
C ALA A 3 -2.61 12.86 0.84
N ARG A 4 -3.91 13.12 0.77
CA ARG A 4 -4.63 13.94 1.78
C ARG A 4 -4.71 13.27 3.15
N ARG A 5 -4.53 11.95 3.21
CA ARG A 5 -4.63 11.16 4.44
C ARG A 5 -3.28 10.91 5.11
N LEU A 6 -2.14 11.33 4.52
CA LEU A 6 -0.81 11.00 5.03
C LEU A 6 -0.09 12.26 5.52
N SER A 7 0.73 12.14 6.56
CA SER A 7 1.64 13.23 6.95
C SER A 7 2.79 13.39 5.94
N ASN A 8 3.37 14.59 5.84
CA ASN A 8 4.49 14.85 4.92
C ASN A 8 5.66 13.87 5.07
N ARG A 9 6.02 13.51 6.30
CA ARG A 9 7.09 12.54 6.58
C ARG A 9 6.77 11.14 6.02
N VAL A 10 5.52 10.72 6.12
CA VAL A 10 5.07 9.41 5.62
C VAL A 10 4.97 9.45 4.10
N LEU A 11 4.50 10.56 3.55
CA LEU A 11 4.44 10.80 2.12
C LEU A 11 5.83 10.71 1.46
N GLU A 12 6.86 11.30 2.06
CA GLU A 12 8.24 11.20 1.55
C GLU A 12 8.76 9.76 1.52
N LYS A 13 8.46 8.95 2.55
CA LYS A 13 8.83 7.52 2.55
C LYS A 13 8.12 6.75 1.45
N VAL A 14 6.83 6.97 1.27
CA VAL A 14 6.04 6.35 0.19
C VAL A 14 6.58 6.78 -1.17
N LYS A 15 6.95 8.06 -1.32
CA LYS A 15 7.52 8.60 -2.56
C LYS A 15 8.89 7.99 -2.89
N HIS A 16 9.77 7.86 -1.92
CA HIS A 16 11.10 7.25 -2.14
C HIS A 16 10.98 5.80 -2.62
N GLU A 17 10.11 5.01 -1.99
CA GLU A 17 9.86 3.62 -2.35
C GLU A 17 9.14 3.51 -3.68
N TRP A 18 8.26 4.48 -3.99
CA TRP A 18 7.64 4.62 -5.30
C TRP A 18 8.67 4.89 -6.40
N GLU A 19 9.61 5.82 -6.18
CA GLU A 19 10.67 6.14 -7.13
C GLU A 19 11.62 4.96 -7.33
N PHE A 20 12.08 4.35 -6.23
CA PHE A 20 12.89 3.14 -6.28
C PHE A 20 12.17 2.06 -7.08
N PHE A 21 10.88 1.90 -6.87
CA PHE A 21 10.12 0.92 -7.59
C PHE A 21 9.95 1.27 -9.08
N ILE A 22 9.51 2.47 -9.45
CA ILE A 22 9.23 2.85 -10.86
C ILE A 22 10.44 2.58 -11.75
N ASN A 23 11.63 2.85 -11.23
CA ASN A 23 12.88 2.61 -11.92
C ASN A 23 13.18 1.11 -12.17
N HIS A 24 12.51 0.21 -11.47
CA HIS A 24 12.70 -1.25 -11.54
C HIS A 24 11.41 -2.03 -11.89
N MET A 25 10.32 -1.32 -12.22
CA MET A 25 8.99 -1.86 -12.48
C MET A 25 8.94 -2.89 -13.59
N GLU A 26 9.64 -2.61 -14.69
CA GLU A 26 9.62 -3.44 -15.90
C GLU A 26 10.19 -4.85 -15.66
N SER A 27 10.98 -5.00 -14.60
CA SER A 27 11.52 -6.30 -14.17
C SER A 27 10.55 -7.12 -13.32
N THR A 28 9.38 -6.57 -12.96
CA THR A 28 8.41 -7.21 -12.09
C THR A 28 7.39 -8.01 -12.91
N THR A 29 7.29 -9.30 -12.63
CA THR A 29 6.24 -10.16 -13.18
C THR A 29 5.17 -10.40 -12.11
N ILE A 30 3.90 -10.38 -12.48
CA ILE A 30 2.80 -10.72 -11.57
C ILE A 30 1.95 -11.86 -12.11
N LYS A 31 1.48 -12.74 -11.22
CA LYS A 31 0.59 -13.84 -11.56
C LYS A 31 -0.45 -14.01 -10.46
N ARG A 32 -1.72 -14.08 -10.85
CA ARG A 32 -2.79 -14.47 -9.92
C ARG A 32 -2.56 -15.92 -9.48
N THR A 33 -2.77 -16.20 -8.20
CA THR A 33 -2.67 -17.56 -7.66
C THR A 33 -3.98 -18.33 -7.87
N PHE A 34 -4.08 -19.56 -7.36
CA PHE A 34 -5.34 -20.30 -7.34
C PHE A 34 -6.40 -19.66 -6.46
N ASP A 35 -5.96 -18.91 -5.45
CA ASP A 35 -6.84 -18.07 -4.66
C ASP A 35 -7.15 -16.77 -5.44
N ILE A 36 -8.42 -16.40 -5.46
CA ILE A 36 -8.96 -15.35 -6.34
C ILE A 36 -8.39 -13.98 -5.96
N SER A 37 -8.20 -13.72 -4.66
CA SER A 37 -7.68 -12.44 -4.15
C SER A 37 -6.16 -12.37 -4.10
N THR A 38 -5.46 -13.51 -4.17
CA THR A 38 -4.03 -13.57 -3.92
C THR A 38 -3.20 -13.52 -5.22
N TRP A 39 -2.16 -12.69 -5.21
CA TRP A 39 -1.23 -12.46 -6.31
C TRP A 39 0.20 -12.75 -5.90
N ASN A 40 0.92 -13.50 -6.73
CA ASN A 40 2.38 -13.65 -6.63
C ASN A 40 3.06 -12.60 -7.50
N MET A 41 4.04 -11.92 -6.94
CA MET A 41 4.87 -10.95 -7.65
C MET A 41 6.33 -11.37 -7.55
N TYR A 42 6.99 -11.37 -8.70
CA TYR A 42 8.35 -11.82 -8.88
C TYR A 42 9.20 -10.58 -9.17
N HIS A 43 10.11 -10.25 -8.26
CA HIS A 43 10.94 -9.05 -8.33
C HIS A 43 12.29 -9.30 -7.64
N PHE A 44 13.41 -8.95 -8.30
CA PHE A 44 14.78 -9.18 -7.81
C PHE A 44 15.02 -10.58 -7.20
N HIS A 45 14.62 -11.64 -7.91
CA HIS A 45 14.69 -13.05 -7.45
C HIS A 45 13.85 -13.38 -6.21
N ASN A 46 13.07 -12.45 -5.69
CA ASN A 46 12.16 -12.67 -4.59
C ASN A 46 10.74 -12.86 -5.09
N THR A 47 9.96 -13.64 -4.34
CA THR A 47 8.52 -13.77 -4.54
C THR A 47 7.80 -13.13 -3.37
N TYR A 48 6.89 -12.22 -3.68
CA TYR A 48 6.03 -11.56 -2.71
C TYR A 48 4.57 -11.94 -2.98
N LYS A 49 3.78 -12.02 -1.93
CA LYS A 49 2.33 -12.24 -2.01
C LYS A 49 1.60 -10.94 -1.72
N SER A 50 0.56 -10.67 -2.49
CA SER A 50 -0.37 -9.57 -2.22
C SER A 50 -1.79 -10.08 -2.23
N ASP A 51 -2.63 -9.51 -1.37
CA ASP A 51 -4.07 -9.74 -1.37
C ASP A 51 -4.77 -8.46 -1.87
N ASP A 52 -5.63 -8.60 -2.87
CA ASP A 52 -6.32 -7.49 -3.55
C ASP A 52 -7.64 -7.06 -2.88
N VAL A 53 -8.14 -7.84 -1.93
CA VAL A 53 -9.33 -7.54 -1.11
C VAL A 53 -8.90 -6.81 0.16
N GLU A 54 -7.93 -7.37 0.88
CA GLU A 54 -7.38 -6.84 2.12
C GLU A 54 -6.32 -5.76 1.87
N TRP A 55 -5.88 -5.59 0.62
CA TRP A 55 -4.84 -4.65 0.22
C TRP A 55 -3.54 -4.79 1.02
N THR A 56 -3.09 -6.04 1.19
CA THR A 56 -1.88 -6.37 1.96
C THR A 56 -0.77 -6.91 1.07
N CYS A 57 0.49 -6.79 1.53
CA CYS A 57 1.64 -7.35 0.81
C CYS A 57 2.65 -7.97 1.77
N SER A 58 3.29 -9.07 1.39
CA SER A 58 4.33 -9.72 2.18
C SER A 58 5.72 -9.07 2.06
N CYS A 59 5.84 -7.94 1.38
CA CYS A 59 7.13 -7.26 1.22
C CYS A 59 7.57 -6.58 2.53
N LEU A 60 8.88 -6.42 2.71
CA LEU A 60 9.44 -5.80 3.92
C LEU A 60 8.92 -4.38 4.16
N PHE A 61 8.67 -3.61 3.09
CA PHE A 61 8.12 -2.27 3.20
C PHE A 61 6.71 -2.30 3.82
N TYR A 62 5.82 -3.15 3.31
CA TYR A 62 4.48 -3.29 3.87
C TYR A 62 4.53 -3.86 5.29
N SER A 63 5.33 -4.89 5.57
CA SER A 63 5.44 -5.45 6.92
C SER A 63 5.96 -4.43 7.94
N SER A 64 6.86 -3.52 7.52
CA SER A 64 7.42 -2.49 8.41
C SER A 64 6.49 -1.30 8.59
N TYR A 65 5.79 -0.91 7.52
CA TYR A 65 5.07 0.36 7.48
C TYR A 65 3.57 0.22 7.35
N HIS A 66 2.99 -0.89 6.90
CA HIS A 66 1.55 -1.04 6.64
C HIS A 66 1.01 0.09 5.74
N LEU A 67 1.83 0.47 4.75
CA LEU A 67 1.51 1.53 3.81
C LEU A 67 1.22 0.91 2.44
N PRO A 68 0.22 1.43 1.72
CA PRO A 68 0.00 1.03 0.34
C PRO A 68 1.22 1.45 -0.47
N PHE A 69 1.80 0.46 -1.15
CA PHE A 69 2.99 0.65 -1.98
C PHE A 69 2.77 0.03 -3.35
N PHE A 70 3.73 0.24 -4.25
CA PHE A 70 3.67 -0.14 -5.63
C PHE A 70 3.10 -1.54 -5.92
N HIS A 71 3.47 -2.59 -5.17
CA HIS A 71 2.95 -3.93 -5.42
C HIS A 71 1.41 -3.97 -5.46
N LEU A 72 0.77 -3.22 -4.55
CA LEU A 72 -0.67 -3.06 -4.52
C LEU A 72 -1.18 -2.17 -5.66
N MET A 73 -0.38 -1.20 -6.14
CA MET A 73 -0.71 -0.45 -7.37
C MET A 73 -0.66 -1.33 -8.61
N HIS A 74 0.30 -2.25 -8.70
CA HIS A 74 0.38 -3.19 -9.81
C HIS A 74 -0.80 -4.15 -9.81
N VAL A 75 -1.17 -4.65 -8.63
CA VAL A 75 -2.36 -5.47 -8.42
C VAL A 75 -3.63 -4.68 -8.75
N ALA A 76 -3.75 -3.41 -8.33
CA ALA A 76 -4.88 -2.56 -8.71
C ALA A 76 -4.97 -2.38 -10.23
N ALA A 77 -3.85 -2.06 -10.87
CA ALA A 77 -3.80 -1.78 -12.31
C ALA A 77 -4.05 -3.02 -13.18
N LYS A 78 -3.61 -4.20 -12.74
CA LYS A 78 -3.69 -5.44 -13.52
C LYS A 78 -4.83 -6.36 -13.11
N GLY A 79 -5.21 -6.32 -11.84
CA GLY A 79 -6.29 -7.14 -11.27
C GLY A 79 -7.65 -6.47 -11.35
N HIS A 80 -7.70 -5.14 -11.25
CA HIS A 80 -8.95 -4.37 -11.20
C HIS A 80 -9.03 -3.27 -12.27
N GLU A 81 -8.00 -3.10 -13.11
CA GLU A 81 -7.92 -2.01 -14.10
C GLU A 81 -8.04 -0.61 -13.47
N CYS A 82 -7.74 -0.51 -12.17
CA CYS A 82 -7.83 0.71 -11.40
C CYS A 82 -6.48 1.44 -11.40
N GLN A 83 -6.48 2.70 -11.82
CA GLN A 83 -5.29 3.57 -11.75
C GLN A 83 -5.05 4.15 -10.35
N ILE A 84 -6.00 3.98 -9.44
CA ILE A 84 -6.00 4.55 -8.10
C ILE A 84 -6.33 3.44 -7.10
N ILE A 85 -5.49 3.29 -6.06
CA ILE A 85 -5.78 2.36 -4.96
C ILE A 85 -6.94 2.93 -4.10
N PRO A 86 -7.91 2.09 -3.68
CA PRO A 86 -8.99 2.54 -2.82
C PRO A 86 -8.48 3.03 -1.45
N GLY A 87 -9.22 3.98 -0.85
CA GLY A 87 -8.83 4.58 0.42
C GLY A 87 -8.74 3.61 1.61
N ILE A 88 -9.37 2.43 1.50
CA ILE A 88 -9.30 1.34 2.48
C ILE A 88 -7.91 0.71 2.59
N SER A 89 -7.04 0.90 1.58
CA SER A 89 -5.66 0.42 1.61
C SER A 89 -4.76 1.21 2.57
N VAL A 90 -5.24 2.34 3.12
CA VAL A 90 -4.50 3.14 4.09
C VAL A 90 -4.84 2.64 5.47
N HIS A 91 -3.88 1.99 6.12
CA HIS A 91 -4.03 1.58 7.49
C HIS A 91 -4.33 2.79 8.40
N THR A 92 -5.25 2.62 9.36
CA THR A 92 -5.72 3.67 10.28
C THR A 92 -4.59 4.44 10.94
N ARG A 93 -3.52 3.73 11.36
CA ARG A 93 -2.26 4.28 11.87
C ARG A 93 -1.71 5.49 11.08
N TRP A 94 -1.88 5.52 9.77
CA TRP A 94 -1.36 6.58 8.91
C TRP A 94 -2.40 7.55 8.42
N ASN A 95 -3.67 7.28 8.69
CA ASN A 95 -4.79 8.08 8.25
C ASN A 95 -4.92 9.30 9.17
N THR A 96 -4.54 10.46 8.66
CA THR A 96 -4.59 11.73 9.39
C THR A 96 -5.99 12.11 9.84
N LEU A 97 -7.05 11.65 9.16
CA LEU A 97 -8.43 11.89 9.60
C LEU A 97 -8.76 11.08 10.85
N GLU A 98 -8.46 9.78 10.87
CA GLU A 98 -8.66 8.92 12.04
C GLU A 98 -7.79 9.37 13.22
N ALA A 99 -6.56 9.84 12.93
CA ALA A 99 -5.68 10.38 13.95
C ALA A 99 -6.21 11.69 14.58
N LEU A 100 -7.00 12.48 13.84
CA LEU A 100 -7.67 13.67 14.36
C LEU A 100 -8.86 13.28 15.24
N ASP A 101 -9.64 12.28 14.85
CA ASP A 101 -10.77 11.79 15.66
C ASP A 101 -10.28 11.26 17.03
N VAL A 102 -9.20 10.46 17.05
CA VAL A 102 -8.59 10.00 18.31
C VAL A 102 -8.07 11.16 19.16
N LYS A 103 -7.57 12.23 18.53
CA LYS A 103 -7.12 13.43 19.26
C LYS A 103 -8.30 14.15 19.92
N GLU A 104 -9.43 14.23 19.24
CA GLU A 104 -10.65 14.83 19.79
C GLU A 104 -11.21 14.00 20.95
N GLU A 105 -11.23 12.68 20.82
CA GLU A 105 -11.61 11.77 21.92
C GLU A 105 -10.70 11.91 23.15
N LEU A 106 -9.38 11.96 22.94
CA LEU A 106 -8.41 12.17 24.03
C LEU A 106 -8.56 13.54 24.69
N ALA A 107 -8.89 14.58 23.92
CA ALA A 107 -9.13 15.92 24.44
C ALA A 107 -10.46 16.02 25.21
N ALA A 108 -11.49 15.26 24.81
CA ALA A 108 -12.76 15.19 25.51
C ALA A 108 -12.70 14.34 26.79
N ALA A 109 -11.70 13.46 26.91
CA ALA A 109 -11.48 12.60 28.07
C ALA A 109 -10.57 13.20 29.17
N ALA A 110 -10.04 14.41 28.96
CA ALA A 110 -9.16 15.14 29.88
C ALA A 110 -9.91 16.23 30.66
#